data_AF-A0A9R1GJN0-F1
#
_entry.id   AF-A0A9R1GJN0-F1
#
_cell.length_a   1.000
_cell.length_b   1.000
_cell.length_c   1.000
_cell.angle_alpha   90.00
_cell.angle_beta   90.00
_cell.angle_gamma   90.00
#
_symmetry.space_group_name_H-M   'P 1'
#
loop_
_entity.id
_entity.type
_entity.pdbx_description
1 polymer ?
#
loop_
_entity_poly.entity_id
_entity_poly.type
_entity_poly.pdbx_seq_one_letter_code
_entity_poly.pdbx_strand_id
1 'polypeptide(L)' 'DSYQRFVLERDMFGQCALNIIACESADRVERPETYKQWQLRNQRAGLGQLPLKPIITKVATGKVESLYH' A
#
# COMPACT_ATOMS: atom_id res chain seq x y z
N ASP A 1 -25.62 -4.72 -4.84
CA ASP A 1 -24.62 -3.65 -4.91
C ASP A 1 -24.48 -2.93 -3.58
N SER A 2 -23.24 -2.69 -3.15
CA SER A 2 -22.93 -1.95 -1.92
C SER A 2 -22.43 -0.55 -2.27
N TYR A 3 -23.10 0.48 -1.77
CA TYR A 3 -22.68 1.89 -1.93
C TYR A 3 -21.26 2.13 -1.42
N GLN A 4 -20.85 1.43 -0.35
CA GLN A 4 -19.51 1.53 0.22
C GLN A 4 -18.44 1.07 -0.76
N ARG A 5 -18.72 -0.02 -1.52
CA ARG A 5 -17.82 -0.51 -2.56
C ARG A 5 -17.68 0.52 -3.69
N PHE A 6 -18.80 1.11 -4.13
CA PHE A 6 -18.80 2.10 -5.20
C PHE A 6 -17.96 3.34 -4.86
N VAL A 7 -18.13 3.89 -3.65
CA VAL A 7 -17.33 5.04 -3.19
C VAL A 7 -15.85 4.68 -3.14
N LEU A 8 -15.51 3.49 -2.64
CA LEU A 8 -14.12 3.05 -2.54
C LEU A 8 -13.46 2.83 -3.92
N GLU A 9 -14.18 2.19 -4.85
CA GLU A 9 -13.68 1.96 -6.21
C GLU A 9 -13.55 3.26 -7.01
N ARG A 10 -14.54 4.15 -6.96
CA ARG A 10 -14.54 5.40 -7.74
C ARG A 10 -13.62 6.46 -7.13
N ASP A 11 -13.81 6.75 -5.85
CA ASP A 11 -13.23 7.94 -5.24
C ASP A 11 -11.83 7.70 -4.70
N MET A 12 -11.48 6.46 -4.37
CA MET A 12 -10.12 6.12 -3.92
C MET A 12 -9.30 5.46 -5.04
N PHE A 13 -9.72 4.28 -5.51
CA PHE A 13 -8.94 3.55 -6.51
C PHE A 13 -8.96 4.21 -7.89
N GLY A 14 -10.09 4.76 -8.31
CA GLY A 14 -10.22 5.48 -9.58
C GLY A 14 -9.29 6.68 -9.65
N GLN A 15 -9.19 7.47 -8.58
CA GLN A 15 -8.28 8.61 -8.51
C GLN A 15 -6.80 8.18 -8.56
N CYS A 16 -6.41 7.14 -7.82
CA CYS A 16 -5.06 6.60 -7.89
C CYS A 16 -4.72 6.08 -9.29
N ALA A 17 -5.65 5.35 -9.92
CA ALA A 17 -5.47 4.82 -11.27
C ALA A 17 -5.33 5.95 -12.31
N LEU A 18 -6.18 6.98 -12.24
CA LEU A 18 -6.08 8.15 -13.11
C LEU A 18 -4.73 8.85 -12.97
N ASN A 19 -4.24 9.06 -11.74
CA ASN A 19 -2.93 9.69 -11.55
C ASN A 19 -1.78 8.83 -12.09
N ILE A 20 -1.85 7.51 -11.93
CA ILE A 20 -0.81 6.59 -12.42
C ILE A 20 -0.78 6.51 -13.96
N ILE A 21 -1.95 6.55 -14.60
CA ILE A 21 -2.09 6.32 -16.05
C ILE A 21 -1.96 7.63 -16.85
N ALA A 22 -2.59 8.71 -16.39
CA ALA A 22 -2.75 9.94 -17.17
C ALA A 22 -1.78 11.06 -16.79
N CYS A 23 -1.19 11.03 -15.59
CA CYS A 23 -0.24 12.06 -15.17
C CYS A 23 1.21 11.61 -15.42
N GLU A 24 2.06 12.55 -15.83
CA GLU A 24 3.49 12.33 -16.06
C GLU A 24 4.34 13.18 -15.13
N SER A 25 5.60 12.78 -14.94
CA SER A 25 6.63 13.58 -14.28
C SER A 25 6.13 14.26 -12.99
N ALA A 26 6.20 15.58 -12.87
CA ALA A 26 5.83 16.32 -11.66
C ALA A 26 4.33 16.24 -11.30
N ASP A 27 3.46 16.01 -12.29
CA ASP A 27 2.01 15.92 -12.09
C ASP A 27 1.59 14.54 -11.54
N ARG A 28 2.46 13.53 -11.67
CA ARG A 28 2.27 12.21 -11.08
C ARG A 28 2.71 12.19 -9.62
N VAL A 29 1.71 12.19 -8.74
CA VAL A 29 1.84 12.15 -7.29
C VAL A 29 1.97 10.71 -6.78
N GLU A 30 1.14 9.81 -7.29
CA GLU A 30 1.11 8.39 -6.92
C GLU A 30 2.23 7.61 -7.60
N ARG A 31 3.24 7.27 -6.81
CA ARG A 31 4.43 6.49 -7.25
C ARG A 31 4.65 5.31 -6.32
N PRO A 32 3.72 4.34 -6.27
CA PRO A 32 3.91 3.16 -5.45
C PRO A 32 5.14 2.38 -5.93
N GLU A 33 6.06 2.12 -5.01
CA GLU A 33 7.22 1.25 -5.23
C GLU A 33 7.00 -0.08 -4.53
N THR A 34 7.60 -1.14 -5.06
CA THR A 34 7.59 -2.45 -4.42
C THR A 34 8.32 -2.41 -3.08
N TYR A 35 7.98 -3.36 -2.20
CA TYR A 35 8.68 -3.53 -0.93
C TYR A 35 10.21 -3.65 -1.11
N LYS A 36 10.67 -4.36 -2.14
CA LYS A 36 12.11 -4.51 -2.43
C LYS A 36 12.77 -3.18 -2.79
N GLN A 37 12.10 -2.34 -3.59
CA GLN A 37 12.61 -1.02 -3.95
C GLN A 37 12.74 -0.13 -2.71
N TRP A 38 11.72 -0.10 -1.86
CA TRP A 38 11.78 0.61 -0.57
C TRP A 38 12.88 0.09 0.34
N GLN A 39 13.06 -1.23 0.42
CA GLN A 39 14.12 -1.83 1.22
C GLN A 39 15.51 -1.37 0.75
N LEU A 40 15.76 -1.37 -0.57
CA LEU A 40 17.02 -0.88 -1.15
C LEU A 40 17.23 0.63 -0.92
N ARG A 41 16.17 1.44 -1.02
CA ARG A 41 16.25 2.89 -0.73
C ARG A 41 16.62 3.15 0.73
N ASN A 42 16.03 2.41 1.67
CA ASN A 42 16.34 2.51 3.09
C ASN A 42 17.79 2.09 3.38
N GLN A 43 18.25 0.98 2.79
CA GLN A 43 19.65 0.53 2.93
C GLN A 43 20.64 1.57 2.40
N ARG A 44 20.36 2.18 1.24
CA ARG A 44 21.21 3.26 0.68
C ARG A 44 21.24 4.51 1.55
N ALA A 45 20.20 4.76 2.33
CA ALA A 45 20.16 5.82 3.34
C ALA A 45 20.86 5.43 4.67
N GLY A 46 21.48 4.25 4.75
CA GLY A 46 22.15 3.75 5.95
C GLY A 46 21.20 3.13 6.98
N LEU A 47 19.92 2.93 6.64
CA LEU A 47 18.94 2.34 7.54
C LEU A 47 18.97 0.81 7.45
N GLY A 48 19.08 0.15 8.60
CA GLY A 48 18.96 -1.30 8.74
C GLY A 48 17.52 -1.70 9.05
N GLN A 49 17.01 -2.73 8.38
CA GLN A 49 15.71 -3.29 8.71
C GLN A 49 15.80 -4.13 9.99
N LEU A 50 14.86 -3.92 10.92
CA LEU A 50 14.68 -4.77 12.09
C LEU A 50 13.65 -5.88 11.80
N PRO A 51 13.87 -7.11 12.30
CA PRO A 51 12.89 -8.18 12.18
C PRO A 51 11.60 -7.82 12.91
N LEU A 52 10.46 -8.10 12.29
CA LEU A 52 9.16 -7.95 12.94
C LEU A 52 9.03 -8.95 14.09
N LYS A 53 8.53 -8.50 15.23
CA LYS A 53 8.25 -9.39 16.36
C LYS A 53 7.13 -10.37 15.98
N PRO A 54 7.23 -11.67 16.31
CA PRO A 54 6.21 -12.66 15.97
C PRO A 54 4.79 -12.32 16.47
N ILE A 55 4.68 -11.56 17.56
CA ILE A 55 3.38 -11.10 18.07
C ILE A 55 2.66 -10.18 17.07
N ILE A 56 3.41 -9.35 16.33
CA ILE A 56 2.84 -8.40 15.37
C ILE A 56 2.22 -9.15 14.20
N THR A 57 2.94 -10.14 13.66
CA THR A 57 2.43 -10.96 12.57
C THR A 57 1.22 -11.77 13.02
N LYS A 58 1.26 -12.36 14.23
CA LYS A 58 0.12 -13.10 14.79
C LYS A 58 -1.13 -12.23 14.92
N VAL A 59 -1.01 -11.00 15.42
CA VAL A 59 -2.14 -10.07 15.55
C VAL A 59 -2.68 -9.65 14.17
N ALA A 60 -1.79 -9.35 13.22
CA ALA A 60 -2.19 -8.95 11.88
C ALA A 60 -2.95 -10.08 11.16
N THR A 61 -2.41 -11.30 11.17
CA THR A 61 -3.04 -12.47 10.55
C THR A 61 -4.38 -12.80 11.20
N GLY A 62 -4.45 -12.82 12.53
CA GLY A 62 -5.72 -13.09 13.24
C GLY A 62 -6.80 -12.04 12.94
N LYS A 63 -6.43 -10.77 12.73
CA LYS A 63 -7.38 -9.74 12.32
C LYS A 63 -7.93 -10.00 10.91
N VAL A 64 -7.07 -10.39 9.97
CA VAL A 64 -7.51 -10.74 8.61
C VAL A 64 -8.46 -11.93 8.65
N GLU A 65 -8.10 -13.00 9.36
CA GLU A 65 -8.94 -14.20 9.52
C GLU A 65 -10.31 -13.87 10.13
N SER A 66 -10.39 -12.95 11.10
CA SER A 66 -11.66 -12.57 11.72
C SER A 66 -12.60 -11.75 10.84
N LEU A 67 -12.07 -11.09 9.80
CA LEU A 67 -12.81 -10.17 8.93
C LEU A 67 -13.05 -10.74 7.52
N TYR A 68 -12.40 -11.86 7.20
CA TYR A 68 -12.55 -12.53 5.92
C TYR A 68 -13.66 -13.58 6.03
N HIS A 69 -14.67 -13.49 5.15
CA HIS A 69 -15.79 -14.43 5.07
C HIS A 69 -15.54 -15.50 4.02
#